data_AF-A0A357LYS8-F1
#
_entry.id   AF-A0A357LYS8-F1
#
_cell.length_a   1.000
_cell.length_b   1.000
_cell.length_c   1.000
_cell.angle_alpha   90.00
_cell.angle_beta   90.00
_cell.angle_gamma   90.00
#
_symmetry.space_group_name_H-M   'P 1'
#
loop_
_entity.id
_entity.type
_entity.pdbx_description
1 polymer ?
#
loop_
_entity_poly.entity_id
_entity_poly.type
_entity_poly.pdbx_seq_one_letter_code
_entity_poly.pdbx_strand_id
1 'polypeptide(L)' 'CMMMRGVQKQNSMMRTSVMKGVFRDNQATRNEFMRLVGL' A
#
# COMPACT_ATOMS: atom_id res chain seq x y z
N CYS A 1 -13.75 2.29 -11.19
CA CYS A 1 -13.89 3.70 -11.62
C CYS A 1 -12.72 4.12 -12.52
N MET A 2 -11.50 4.36 -12.02
CA MET A 2 -10.41 5.01 -12.80
C MET A 2 -10.09 4.44 -14.20
N MET A 3 -10.15 3.13 -14.44
CA MET A 3 -9.77 2.57 -15.76
C MET A 3 -10.94 2.23 -16.69
N MET A 4 -12.19 2.21 -16.19
CA MET A 4 -13.35 1.76 -17.00
C MET A 4 -14.57 2.69 -16.93
N ARG A 5 -14.67 3.59 -15.93
CA ARG A 5 -15.75 4.58 -15.77
C ARG A 5 -15.24 5.82 -15.02
N GLY A 6 -15.07 6.94 -15.72
CA GLY A 6 -14.55 8.21 -15.18
C GLY A 6 -13.29 8.69 -15.91
N VAL A 7 -12.38 9.37 -15.21
CA VAL A 7 -11.08 9.84 -15.75
C VAL A 7 -10.22 8.61 -16.08
N GLN A 8 -10.16 8.24 -17.36
CA GLN A 8 -9.45 7.08 -17.90
C GLN A 8 -7.92 7.23 -17.73
N LYS A 9 -7.43 7.14 -16.49
CA LYS A 9 -6.02 7.32 -16.14
C LYS A 9 -5.29 6.00 -16.37
N GLN A 10 -4.65 5.88 -17.54
CA GLN A 10 -3.76 4.75 -17.82
C GLN A 10 -2.63 4.71 -16.79
N ASN A 11 -2.22 3.50 -16.41
CA ASN A 11 -1.17 3.25 -15.41
C ASN A 11 -1.52 3.65 -13.97
N SER A 12 -2.80 3.78 -13.59
CA SER A 12 -3.15 3.93 -12.18
C SER A 12 -2.92 2.62 -11.42
N MET A 13 -1.94 2.59 -10.51
CA MET A 13 -1.74 1.48 -9.56
C MET A 13 -2.21 1.90 -8.17
N MET A 14 -2.99 1.04 -7.51
CA MET A 14 -3.44 1.24 -6.13
C MET A 14 -2.84 0.13 -5.26
N ARG A 15 -2.03 0.52 -4.26
CA ARG A 15 -1.51 -0.40 -3.24
C ARG A 15 -2.24 -0.13 -1.94
N THR A 16 -2.87 -1.16 -1.37
CA THR A 16 -3.49 -1.10 -0.04
C THR A 16 -2.82 -2.11 0.87
N SER A 17 -2.56 -1.72 2.12
CA SER A 17 -1.95 -2.59 3.12
C SER A 17 -2.67 -2.40 4.45
N VAL A 18 -2.87 -3.49 5.19
CA VAL A 18 -3.46 -3.45 6.54
C VAL A 18 -2.47 -4.08 7.51
N MET A 19 -2.00 -3.31 8.48
CA MET A 19 -1.07 -3.77 9.51
C MET A 19 -1.83 -4.37 10.70
N LYS A 20 -1.42 -5.55 11.16
CA LYS A 20 -2.00 -6.26 12.32
C LYS A 20 -0.91 -6.66 13.31
N GLY A 21 -1.28 -6.76 14.60
CA GLY A 21 -0.38 -7.18 15.68
C GLY A 21 0.88 -6.31 15.77
N VAL A 22 2.04 -6.95 15.83
CA VAL A 22 3.36 -6.29 15.98
C VAL A 22 3.64 -5.26 14.87
N PHE A 23 3.16 -5.46 13.65
CA PHE A 23 3.30 -4.48 12.57
C PHE A 23 2.42 -3.22 12.76
N ARG A 24 1.38 -3.32 13.58
CA ARG A 24 0.56 -2.17 13.97
C ARG A 24 1.15 -1.46 15.19
N ASP A 25 1.62 -2.22 16.17
CA ASP A 25 2.01 -1.67 17.47
C ASP A 25 3.48 -1.19 17.47
N ASN A 26 4.34 -1.78 16.64
CA ASN A 26 5.73 -1.38 16.50
C ASN A 26 6.00 -0.72 15.13
N GLN A 27 6.34 0.57 15.17
CA GLN A 27 6.66 1.36 13.98
C GLN A 27 7.98 0.94 13.31
N ALA A 28 8.98 0.46 14.06
CA ALA A 28 10.26 0.03 13.50
C ALA A 28 10.08 -1.20 12.61
N THR A 29 9.38 -2.22 13.11
CA THR A 29 9.07 -3.44 12.35
C THR A 29 8.21 -3.16 11.12
N ARG A 30 7.27 -2.21 11.22
CA ARG A 30 6.49 -1.74 10.07
C ARG A 30 7.38 -1.11 9.01
N ASN A 31 8.28 -0.22 9.40
CA ASN A 31 9.16 0.47 8.47
C ASN A 31 10.11 -0.50 7.76
N GLU A 32 10.68 -1.46 8.49
CA GLU A 32 11.52 -2.51 7.90
C GLU A 32 10.74 -3.34 6.89
N PHE A 33 9.53 -3.77 7.23
CA PHE A 33 8.66 -4.53 6.34
C PHE A 33 8.28 -3.75 5.09
N MET A 34 7.87 -2.48 5.22
CA MET A 34 7.51 -1.64 4.08
C MET A 34 8.71 -1.42 3.15
N ARG A 35 9.91 -1.28 3.72
CA ARG A 35 11.16 -1.12 2.95
C ARG A 35 11.52 -2.38 2.18
N LEU A 36 11.27 -3.57 2.74
CA LEU A 36 11.49 -4.85 2.05
C LEU A 36 10.47 -5.10 0.93
N VAL A 37 9.22 -4.67 1.10
CA VAL A 37 8.15 -4.81 0.09
C VAL A 37 8.29 -3.81 -1.07
N GLY A 38 9.25 -2.88 -1.01
CA GLY A 38 9.49 -1.89 -2.05
C GLY A 38 8.33 -0.93 -2.23
N LEU A 39 7.73 -0.50 -1.11
CA LEU A 39 6.83 0.67 -1.07
C LEU A 39 7.63 1.97 -0.95
#